data_AF-A0A6M6DUH9-F1
#
_entry.id   AF-A0A6M6DUH9-F1
#
_cell.length_a   1.000
_cell.length_b   1.000
_cell.length_c   1.000
_cell.angle_alpha   90.00
_cell.angle_beta   90.00
_cell.angle_gamma   90.00
#
_symmetry.space_group_name_H-M   'P 1'
#
loop_
_entity.id
_entity.type
_entity.pdbx_description
1 polymer ?
#
loop_
_entity_poly.entity_id
_entity_poly.type
_entity_poly.pdbx_seq_one_letter_code
_entity_poly.pdbx_strand_id
1 'polypeptide(L)'
;MINDLYQLTDEIYRLIQTFSDKNREEGIQKLEYLLLKRRDLIEKLPPKSRDNESIGKKIVEMNKEIDQKLILIRHQIMVDLRLLKAKKKHSNRYVNPYETKTFDGMFYDKKN
;
A
#
# COMPACT_ATOMS: atom_id res chain seq x y z
N MET A 1 -1.50 28.23 10.40
CA MET A 1 -2.37 27.57 9.40
C MET A 1 -1.60 27.08 8.18
N ILE A 2 -1.10 27.93 7.27
CA ILE A 2 -0.35 27.41 6.10
C ILE A 2 0.99 26.78 6.48
N ASN A 3 1.66 27.31 7.51
CA ASN A 3 2.88 26.72 8.05
C ASN A 3 2.61 25.31 8.60
N ASP A 4 1.47 25.10 9.27
CA ASP A 4 1.09 23.77 9.79
C ASP A 4 0.81 22.80 8.63
N LEU A 5 0.21 23.29 7.54
CA LEU A 5 0.02 22.50 6.32
C LEU A 5 1.36 22.12 5.69
N TYR A 6 2.30 23.06 5.65
CA TYR A 6 3.66 22.79 5.20
C TYR A 6 4.35 21.73 6.07
N GLN A 7 4.26 21.84 7.41
CA GLN A 7 4.86 20.87 8.33
C GLN A 7 4.27 19.46 8.14
N LEU A 8 2.95 19.33 8.03
CA LEU A 8 2.31 18.05 7.72
C LEU A 8 2.75 17.49 6.37
N THR A 9 2.91 18.37 5.37
CA THR A 9 3.36 17.97 4.03
C THR A 9 4.82 17.51 4.06
N ASP A 10 5.69 18.18 4.83
CA ASP A 10 7.08 17.77 5.07
C ASP A 10 7.17 16.44 5.84
N GLU A 11 6.31 16.22 6.84
CA GLU A 11 6.28 14.96 7.57
C GLU A 11 5.87 13.79 6.67
N ILE A 12 4.81 13.97 5.85
CA ILE A 12 4.42 12.99 4.85
C ILE A 12 5.57 12.74 3.88
N TYR A 13 6.20 13.81 3.39
CA TYR A 13 7.34 13.71 2.47
C TYR A 13 8.49 12.90 3.07
N ARG A 14 8.88 13.13 4.33
CA ARG A 14 9.93 12.33 4.98
C ARG A 14 9.51 10.88 5.18
N LEU A 15 8.27 10.64 5.59
CA LEU A 15 7.74 9.31 5.83
C LEU A 15 7.84 8.44 4.57
N ILE A 16 7.40 8.96 3.42
CA ILE A 16 7.42 8.21 2.15
C ILE A 16 8.82 7.90 1.63
N GLN A 17 9.85 8.67 2.01
CA GLN A 17 11.25 8.39 1.64
C GLN A 17 11.81 7.22 2.44
N THR A 18 11.36 7.04 3.68
CA THR A 18 11.78 5.95 4.57
C THR A 18 10.86 4.72 4.51
N PHE A 19 9.84 4.76 3.66
CA PHE A 19 8.88 3.67 3.53
C PHE A 19 9.52 2.42 2.93
N SER A 20 9.37 1.29 3.60
CA SER A 20 9.95 0.00 3.21
C SER A 20 9.05 -1.14 3.68
N ASP A 21 9.37 -2.37 3.27
CA ASP A 21 8.60 -3.55 3.70
C ASP A 21 8.72 -3.82 5.20
N LYS A 22 9.84 -3.42 5.83
CA LYS A 22 10.09 -3.65 7.26
C LYS A 22 9.17 -2.82 8.17
N ASN A 23 8.82 -1.62 7.73
CA ASN A 23 7.98 -0.68 8.46
C ASN A 23 6.63 -0.47 7.76
N ARG A 24 6.20 -1.42 6.93
CA ARG A 24 5.00 -1.27 6.09
C ARG A 24 3.74 -0.96 6.90
N GLU A 25 3.46 -1.77 7.91
CA GLU A 25 2.22 -1.65 8.69
C GLU A 25 2.16 -0.31 9.43
N GLU A 26 3.18 -0.01 10.23
CA GLU A 26 3.31 1.26 10.95
C GLU A 26 3.35 2.46 10.00
N GLY A 27 4.06 2.33 8.88
CA GLY A 27 4.17 3.35 7.85
C GLY A 27 2.84 3.68 7.20
N ILE A 28 2.01 2.67 6.90
CA ILE A 28 0.66 2.86 6.35
C ILE A 28 -0.23 3.56 7.38
N GLN A 29 -0.27 3.09 8.62
CA GLN A 29 -1.10 3.70 9.67
C GLN A 29 -0.72 5.16 9.92
N LYS A 30 0.59 5.45 10.00
CA LYS A 30 1.08 6.82 10.17
C LYS A 30 0.75 7.69 8.96
N LEU A 31 0.92 7.16 7.75
CA LEU A 31 0.61 7.88 6.52
C LEU A 31 -0.89 8.22 6.42
N GLU A 32 -1.78 7.28 6.72
CA GLU A 32 -3.23 7.51 6.74
C GLU A 32 -3.60 8.60 7.74
N TYR A 33 -3.04 8.54 8.95
CA TYR A 33 -3.24 9.56 9.97
C TYR A 33 -2.81 10.96 9.51
N LEU A 34 -1.62 11.08 8.93
CA LEU A 34 -1.10 12.36 8.44
C LEU A 34 -1.92 12.90 7.26
N LEU A 35 -2.36 12.03 6.34
CA LEU A 35 -3.21 12.42 5.22
C LEU A 35 -4.57 12.93 5.67
N LEU A 36 -5.19 12.27 6.65
CA LEU A 36 -6.46 12.71 7.25
C LEU A 36 -6.31 14.08 7.90
N LYS A 37 -5.31 14.25 8.77
CA LYS A 37 -5.01 15.55 9.39
C LYS A 37 -4.78 16.65 8.37
N ARG A 38 -4.05 16.34 7.29
CA ARG A 38 -3.76 17.29 6.22
C ARG A 38 -5.04 17.72 5.51
N ARG A 39 -5.94 16.78 5.20
CA ARG A 39 -7.24 17.07 4.58
C ARG A 39 -8.06 18.03 5.46
N ASP A 40 -8.21 17.70 6.74
CA ASP A 40 -8.99 18.52 7.67
C ASP A 40 -8.42 19.95 7.82
N LEU A 41 -7.11 20.11 7.68
CA LEU A 41 -6.46 21.42 7.71
C LEU A 41 -6.65 22.20 6.41
N ILE A 42 -6.61 21.53 5.25
CA ILE A 42 -6.89 22.14 3.94
C ILE A 42 -8.32 22.69 3.88
N GLU A 43 -9.30 21.97 4.43
CA GLU A 43 -10.70 22.42 4.47
C GLU A 43 -10.90 23.70 5.30
N LYS A 44 -10.03 23.93 6.29
CA LYS A 44 -10.07 25.10 7.18
C LYS A 44 -9.25 26.29 6.66
N LEU A 45 -8.51 26.12 5.58
CA LEU A 45 -7.62 27.16 5.08
C LEU A 45 -8.42 28.29 4.42
N PRO A 46 -8.17 29.56 4.78
CA PRO A 46 -8.83 30.69 4.14
C PRO A 46 -8.44 30.78 2.66
N PRO A 47 -9.30 31.37 1.80
CA PRO A 47 -8.96 31.64 0.41
C PRO A 47 -7.69 32.52 0.32
N LYS A 48 -6.92 32.30 -0.75
CA LYS A 48 -5.52 32.76 -0.94
C LYS A 48 -5.21 34.14 -0.34
N SER A 49 -4.24 34.18 0.59
CA SER A 49 -3.54 35.40 1.00
C SER A 49 -2.20 35.52 0.25
N ARG A 50 -1.85 36.74 -0.20
CA ARG A 50 -0.60 37.02 -0.96
C ARG A 50 0.65 36.71 -0.16
N ASP A 51 0.62 36.90 1.16
CA ASP A 51 1.78 36.72 2.04
C ASP A 51 2.27 35.26 2.09
N ASN A 52 1.41 34.33 1.66
CA ASN A 52 1.64 32.88 1.76
C ASN A 52 1.92 32.20 0.42
N GLU A 53 2.09 32.97 -0.67
CA GLU A 53 2.18 32.41 -2.02
C GLU A 53 3.42 31.51 -2.20
N SER A 54 4.58 31.90 -1.66
CA SER A 54 5.82 31.13 -1.76
C SER A 54 5.71 29.75 -1.07
N ILE A 55 5.18 29.74 0.15
CA ILE A 55 4.97 28.49 0.92
C ILE A 55 3.94 27.61 0.21
N GLY A 56 2.85 28.21 -0.29
CA GLY A 56 1.85 27.50 -1.08
C GLY A 56 2.44 26.80 -2.31
N LYS A 57 3.31 27.49 -3.07
CA LYS A 57 4.01 26.89 -4.22
C LYS A 57 4.87 25.70 -3.79
N LYS A 58 5.60 25.83 -2.68
CA LYS A 58 6.44 24.75 -2.15
C LYS A 58 5.61 23.52 -1.76
N ILE A 59 4.47 23.71 -1.10
CA ILE A 59 3.53 22.63 -0.75
C ILE A 59 3.04 21.91 -2.02
N VAL A 60 2.71 22.67 -3.07
CA VAL A 60 2.25 22.09 -4.34
C VAL A 60 3.34 21.25 -5.02
N GLU A 61 4.59 21.71 -5.04
CA GLU A 61 5.69 20.92 -5.59
C GLU A 61 5.94 19.64 -4.79
N MET A 62 5.95 19.73 -3.45
CA MET A 62 6.08 18.56 -2.58
C MET A 62 4.94 17.56 -2.81
N ASN A 63 3.72 18.03 -3.04
CA ASN A 63 2.58 17.17 -3.35
C ASN A 63 2.78 16.35 -4.62
N LYS A 64 3.39 16.90 -5.68
CA LYS A 64 3.66 16.14 -6.91
C LYS A 64 4.55 14.94 -6.63
N GLU A 65 5.61 15.14 -5.85
CA GLU A 65 6.52 14.05 -5.48
C GLU A 65 5.85 13.03 -4.55
N ILE A 66 5.04 13.50 -3.60
CA ILE A 66 4.26 12.64 -2.71
C ILE A 66 3.31 11.76 -3.52
N ASP A 67 2.53 12.34 -4.43
CA ASP A 67 1.55 11.62 -5.24
C ASP A 67 2.23 10.52 -6.08
N GLN A 68 3.35 10.85 -6.73
CA GLN A 68 4.14 9.89 -7.49
C GLN A 68 4.61 8.72 -6.61
N LYS A 69 5.17 9.02 -5.43
CA LYS A 69 5.68 7.98 -4.52
C LYS A 69 4.55 7.12 -3.95
N LEU A 70 3.40 7.70 -3.63
CA LEU A 70 2.23 6.97 -3.15
C LEU A 70 1.68 6.01 -4.20
N ILE A 71 1.68 6.39 -5.48
CA ILE A 71 1.31 5.50 -6.58
C ILE A 71 2.25 4.28 -6.63
N LEU A 72 3.56 4.50 -6.49
CA LEU A 72 4.55 3.43 -6.48
C LEU A 72 4.38 2.49 -5.27
N ILE A 73 4.21 3.06 -4.08
CA ILE A 73 3.97 2.28 -2.84
C ILE A 73 2.69 1.42 -3.01
N ARG A 74 1.60 2.03 -3.51
CA ARG A 74 0.36 1.30 -3.77
C ARG A 74 0.57 0.16 -4.77
N HIS A 75 1.33 0.40 -5.84
CA HIS A 75 1.64 -0.62 -6.82
C HIS A 75 2.40 -1.79 -6.21
N GLN A 76 3.43 -1.52 -5.41
CA GLN A 76 4.21 -2.56 -4.72
C GLN A 76 3.32 -3.42 -3.83
N ILE A 77 2.46 -2.80 -3.01
CA ILE A 77 1.51 -3.51 -2.14
C ILE A 77 0.58 -4.41 -2.98
N MET A 78 0.06 -3.91 -4.10
CA MET A 78 -0.80 -4.71 -4.99
C MET A 78 -0.07 -5.90 -5.61
N VAL A 79 1.18 -5.73 -6.02
CA VAL A 79 2.01 -6.81 -6.56
C VAL A 79 2.22 -7.90 -5.50
N ASP A 80 2.57 -7.53 -4.27
CA ASP A 80 2.79 -8.48 -3.19
C ASP A 80 1.52 -9.27 -2.86
N LEU A 81 0.36 -8.59 -2.82
CA LEU A 81 -0.93 -9.25 -2.61
C LEU A 81 -1.23 -10.28 -3.71
N ARG A 82 -0.86 -10.00 -4.97
CA ARG A 82 -1.01 -10.97 -6.08
C ARG A 82 -0.07 -12.16 -5.90
N LEU A 83 1.19 -11.92 -5.53
CA LEU A 83 2.19 -12.97 -5.29
C LEU A 83 1.78 -13.88 -4.12
N LEU A 84 1.27 -13.32 -3.02
CA LEU A 84 0.76 -14.09 -1.89
C LEU A 84 -0.41 -15.00 -2.30
N LYS A 85 -1.37 -14.47 -3.08
CA LYS A 85 -2.49 -15.25 -3.62
C LYS A 85 -2.02 -16.37 -4.55
N ALA A 86 -1.05 -16.09 -5.42
CA ALA A 86 -0.48 -17.09 -6.31
C ALA A 86 0.23 -18.21 -5.53
N LYS A 87 1.07 -17.86 -4.55
CA LYS A 87 1.76 -18.83 -3.69
C LYS A 87 0.77 -19.75 -2.97
N LYS A 88 -0.33 -19.21 -2.44
CA LYS A 88 -1.41 -20.01 -1.82
C LYS A 88 -2.05 -20.99 -2.82
N LYS A 89 -2.34 -20.54 -4.05
CA LYS A 89 -2.88 -21.40 -5.12
C LYS A 89 -1.92 -22.52 -5.54
N HIS A 90 -0.63 -22.24 -5.60
CA HIS A 90 0.38 -23.25 -5.91
C HIS A 90 0.56 -24.23 -4.74
N SER A 91 0.69 -23.75 -3.50
CA SER A 91 0.79 -24.61 -2.31
C SER A 91 -0.41 -25.56 -2.19
N ASN A 92 -1.64 -25.10 -2.40
CA ASN A 92 -2.82 -25.99 -2.40
C ASN A 92 -2.82 -27.03 -3.54
N ARG A 93 -2.14 -26.78 -4.67
CA ARG A 93 -2.02 -27.75 -5.78
C ARG A 93 -0.94 -28.81 -5.55
N TYR A 94 0.06 -28.52 -4.72
CA TYR A 94 1.14 -29.47 -4.38
C TYR A 94 0.86 -30.28 -3.11
N VAL A 95 -0.15 -29.89 -2.30
CA VAL A 95 -0.55 -30.66 -1.10
C VAL A 95 -1.39 -31.90 -1.46
N ASN A 96 -1.79 -32.08 -2.72
CA ASN A 96 -2.53 -33.28 -3.11
C ASN A 96 -2.05 -34.04 -4.37
N PRO A 97 -0.82 -34.60 -4.37
CA PRO A 97 -0.42 -35.59 -5.37
C PRO A 97 -1.09 -36.97 -5.16
N TYR A 98 -1.78 -37.16 -4.03
CA TYR A 98 -2.39 -38.42 -3.61
C TYR A 98 -3.89 -38.33 -3.31
N GLU A 99 -4.60 -37.31 -3.81
CA GLU A 99 -6.06 -37.36 -3.95
C GLU A 99 -6.36 -38.33 -5.09
N THR A 100 -6.06 -39.59 -4.82
CA THR A 100 -6.70 -40.72 -5.41
C THR A 100 -8.18 -40.52 -5.14
N LYS A 101 -8.89 -39.98 -6.12
CA LYS A 101 -10.28 -40.40 -6.33
C LYS A 101 -10.18 -41.90 -6.54
N THR A 102 -10.31 -42.65 -5.46
CA THR A 102 -10.62 -44.08 -5.46
C THR A 102 -12.02 -44.20 -6.06
N PHE A 103 -12.10 -44.08 -7.38
CA PHE A 103 -13.25 -44.54 -8.13
C PHE A 103 -13.02 -46.02 -8.39
N ASP A 104 -13.63 -46.79 -7.51
CA ASP A 104 -14.07 -48.16 -7.68
C ASP A 104 -12.98 -49.25 -7.67
N GLY A 105 -13.08 -50.11 -6.65
CA GLY A 105 -12.21 -51.24 -6.47
C GLY A 105 -12.48 -52.31 -7.51
N MET A 106 -11.49 -52.61 -8.36
CA MET A 106 -11.40 -53.91 -9.02
C MET A 106 -10.02 -54.50 -8.76
N PHE A 107 -9.95 -55.34 -7.72
CA PHE A 107 -8.91 -56.35 -7.62
C PHE A 107 -9.16 -57.39 -8.71
N TYR A 108 -8.34 -57.37 -9.76
CA TYR A 108 -8.29 -58.49 -10.70
C TYR A 108 -7.49 -59.61 -10.04
N ASP A 109 -8.19 -60.51 -9.36
CA ASP A 109 -7.64 -61.83 -9.08
C ASP A 109 -7.83 -62.68 -10.34
N LYS A 110 -6.74 -62.87 -11.11
CA LYS A 110 -6.65 -63.99 -12.04
C LYS A 110 -5.28 -64.63 -11.92
N LYS A 111 -5.25 -65.62 -11.03
CA LYS A 111 -4.36 -66.77 -11.07
C LYS A 111 -4.77 -67.70 -12.23
N ASN A 112 -3.75 -68.25 -12.89
CA ASN A 112 -3.74 -69.26 -13.97
C ASN A 112 -3.88 -68.73 -15.40
#